data_AF-A0A961XWS0-F1
#
_entry.id   AF-A0A961XWS0-F1
#
_cell.length_a   1.000
_cell.length_b   1.000
_cell.length_c   1.000
_cell.angle_alpha   90.00
_cell.angle_beta   90.00
_cell.angle_gamma   90.00
#
_symmetry.space_group_name_H-M   'P 1'
#
loop_
_entity.id
_entity.type
_entity.pdbx_description
1 polymer ?
#
loop_
_entity_poly.entity_id
_entity_poly.type
_entity_poly.pdbx_seq_one_letter_code
_entity_poly.pdbx_strand_id
1 'polypeptide(L)'
;MHDSRNFYIDGEWIAPASAQAIDVVDPSTEEIVGQISDGSPADVDRAVEAACRAGETFGLTPPEERIELLQAILDAFHEREEDIVEAMVAETGGTGRPEGISRGFFVKPTVFGAVSNDMTIARQEIFGPVLSILPYSSDEEAIVIANDSSYGLAAYIQSTDTERARRVAKQLKVGMVHINHPPADRGAPFGGVKQSGNGREWGEWGLSEYLELKAVVGWGQP
;
A
#
# COMPACT_ATOMS: atom_id res chain seq x y z
N MET A 1 -15.27 -16.87 -9.58
CA MET A 1 -13.84 -16.86 -9.23
C MET A 1 -13.07 -16.48 -10.49
N HIS A 2 -12.48 -15.29 -10.51
CA HIS A 2 -11.63 -14.87 -11.61
C HIS A 2 -10.25 -15.51 -11.45
N ASP A 3 -9.79 -16.26 -12.47
CA ASP A 3 -8.45 -16.83 -12.52
C ASP A 3 -7.54 -15.86 -13.29
N SER A 4 -6.80 -15.04 -12.55
CA SER A 4 -5.92 -13.97 -13.08
C SER A 4 -4.45 -14.28 -12.82
N ARG A 5 -4.06 -15.56 -12.88
CA ARG A 5 -2.72 -16.01 -12.49
C ARG A 5 -1.63 -15.78 -13.53
N ASN A 6 -1.97 -15.52 -14.79
CA ASN A 6 -0.96 -15.24 -15.81
C ASN A 6 -0.46 -13.79 -15.69
N PHE A 7 0.84 -13.59 -15.93
CA PHE A 7 1.44 -12.27 -16.06
C PHE A 7 1.42 -11.81 -17.51
N TYR A 8 1.16 -10.53 -17.77
CA TYR A 8 1.32 -9.95 -19.10
C TYR A 8 2.74 -9.38 -19.23
N ILE A 9 3.62 -10.10 -19.94
CA ILE A 9 5.03 -9.76 -20.10
C ILE A 9 5.38 -9.88 -21.59
N ASP A 10 6.08 -8.87 -22.11
CA ASP A 10 6.57 -8.82 -23.50
C ASP A 10 5.48 -8.99 -24.57
N GLY A 11 4.28 -8.47 -24.30
CA GLY A 11 3.15 -8.53 -25.23
C GLY A 11 2.31 -9.81 -25.15
N GLU A 12 2.63 -10.73 -24.23
CA GLU A 12 1.95 -12.02 -24.10
C GLU A 12 1.52 -12.32 -22.67
N TRP A 13 0.42 -13.08 -22.54
CA TRP A 13 0.01 -13.66 -21.26
C TRP A 13 0.80 -14.95 -21.01
N ILE A 14 1.69 -14.91 -20.03
CA ILE A 14 2.57 -16.02 -19.68
C ILE A 14 2.26 -16.59 -18.30
N ALA A 15 2.45 -17.90 -18.16
CA ALA A 15 2.31 -18.56 -16.87
C ALA A 15 3.42 -18.10 -15.89
N PRO A 16 3.09 -18.00 -14.59
CA PRO A 16 4.06 -17.67 -13.56
C PRO A 16 5.11 -18.79 -13.45
N ALA A 17 6.34 -18.43 -13.10
CA ALA A 17 7.41 -19.41 -12.90
C ALA A 17 7.18 -20.24 -11.63
N SER A 18 6.44 -19.71 -10.67
CA SER A 18 5.97 -20.38 -9.46
C SER A 18 4.47 -20.63 -9.52
N ALA A 19 3.99 -21.73 -8.92
CA ALA A 19 2.56 -21.99 -8.75
C ALA A 19 1.96 -21.34 -7.49
N GLN A 20 2.75 -20.56 -6.75
CA GLN A 20 2.26 -19.85 -5.56
C GLN A 20 1.25 -18.78 -5.96
N ALA A 21 0.16 -18.71 -5.20
CA ALA A 21 -0.95 -17.80 -5.44
C ALA A 21 -1.31 -17.07 -4.15
N ILE A 22 -1.86 -15.87 -4.32
CA ILE A 22 -2.40 -15.01 -3.28
C ILE A 22 -3.91 -14.97 -3.50
N ASP A 23 -4.65 -15.28 -2.45
CA ASP A 23 -6.10 -15.14 -2.44
C ASP A 23 -6.47 -13.66 -2.31
N VAL A 24 -7.30 -13.18 -3.23
CA VAL A 24 -7.94 -11.87 -3.12
C VAL A 24 -9.23 -12.08 -2.35
N VAL A 25 -9.29 -11.54 -1.14
CA VAL A 25 -10.42 -11.70 -0.21
C VAL A 25 -11.23 -10.43 -0.21
N ASP A 26 -12.55 -10.54 -0.39
CA ASP A 26 -13.46 -9.44 -0.15
C ASP A 26 -13.56 -9.22 1.36
N PRO A 27 -13.12 -8.06 1.86
CA PRO A 27 -13.01 -7.86 3.29
C PRO A 27 -14.37 -7.61 3.98
N SER A 28 -15.46 -7.45 3.21
CA SER A 28 -16.82 -7.33 3.72
C SER A 28 -17.50 -8.67 3.96
N THR A 29 -17.11 -9.70 3.21
CA THR A 29 -17.71 -11.05 3.24
C THR A 29 -16.76 -12.12 3.77
N GLU A 30 -15.46 -11.83 3.79
CA GLU A 30 -14.37 -12.79 4.03
C GLU A 30 -14.30 -13.93 3.00
N GLU A 31 -14.98 -13.77 1.86
CA GLU A 31 -14.94 -14.73 0.76
C GLU A 31 -13.79 -14.45 -0.20
N ILE A 32 -13.24 -15.52 -0.78
CA ILE A 32 -12.20 -15.40 -1.83
C ILE A 32 -12.90 -15.03 -3.16
N VAL A 33 -12.61 -13.83 -3.66
CA VAL A 33 -13.19 -13.31 -4.91
C VAL A 33 -12.30 -13.56 -6.13
N GLY A 34 -11.00 -13.76 -5.92
CA GLY A 34 -10.04 -14.04 -6.99
C GLY A 34 -8.74 -14.64 -6.49
N GLN A 35 -7.91 -15.07 -7.43
CA GLN A 35 -6.54 -15.52 -7.16
C GLN A 35 -5.58 -14.85 -8.14
N ILE A 36 -4.48 -14.33 -7.60
CA ILE A 36 -3.36 -13.78 -8.37
C ILE A 36 -2.09 -14.58 -8.05
N SER A 37 -1.09 -14.52 -8.93
CA SER A 37 0.16 -15.23 -8.71
C SER A 37 1.10 -14.45 -7.80
N ASP A 38 1.78 -15.15 -6.89
CA ASP A 38 2.90 -14.59 -6.11
C ASP A 38 4.16 -14.61 -6.99
N GLY A 39 4.60 -13.42 -7.41
CA GLY A 39 5.68 -13.26 -8.37
C GLY A 39 7.03 -13.71 -7.81
N SER A 40 7.72 -14.60 -8.53
CA SER A 40 9.06 -15.06 -8.18
C SER A 40 10.15 -14.15 -8.76
N PRO A 41 11.41 -14.24 -8.28
CA PRO A 41 12.53 -13.54 -8.91
C PRO A 41 12.67 -13.82 -10.41
N ALA A 42 12.34 -15.04 -10.87
CA ALA A 42 12.38 -15.37 -12.29
C ALA A 42 11.28 -14.67 -13.10
N ASP A 43 10.11 -14.41 -12.51
CA ASP A 43 9.07 -13.60 -13.13
C ASP A 43 9.53 -12.14 -13.29
N VAL A 44 10.18 -11.62 -12.25
CA VAL A 44 10.78 -10.27 -12.26
C VAL A 44 11.88 -10.17 -13.31
N ASP A 45 12.81 -11.13 -13.37
CA ASP A 45 13.88 -11.14 -14.36
C ASP A 45 13.32 -11.12 -15.78
N ARG A 46 12.29 -11.94 -16.08
CA ARG A 46 11.61 -11.92 -17.38
C ARG A 46 11.01 -10.55 -17.72
N ALA A 47 10.33 -9.91 -16.76
CA ALA A 47 9.75 -8.58 -16.94
C ALA A 47 10.83 -7.51 -17.15
N VAL A 48 11.93 -7.56 -16.39
CA VAL A 48 13.06 -6.63 -16.50
C VAL A 48 13.75 -6.79 -17.84
N GLU A 49 14.03 -8.02 -18.28
CA GLU A 49 14.64 -8.28 -19.58
C GLU A 49 13.78 -7.73 -20.73
N ALA A 50 12.46 -7.94 -20.67
CA ALA A 50 11.52 -7.39 -21.65
C ALA A 50 11.53 -5.85 -21.63
N ALA A 51 11.50 -5.23 -20.44
CA ALA A 51 11.57 -3.79 -20.29
C ALA A 51 12.90 -3.20 -20.79
N CYS A 52 14.02 -3.88 -20.56
CA CYS A 52 15.34 -3.48 -21.07
C CYS A 52 15.36 -3.50 -22.60
N ARG A 53 14.88 -4.58 -23.24
CA ARG A 53 14.78 -4.66 -24.71
C ARG A 53 13.89 -3.57 -25.28
N ALA A 54 12.71 -3.36 -24.70
CA ALA A 54 11.81 -2.29 -25.11
C ALA A 54 12.44 -0.91 -24.93
N GLY A 55 13.20 -0.71 -23.84
CA GLY A 55 13.90 0.54 -23.54
C GLY A 55 14.93 0.97 -24.58
N GLU A 56 15.53 0.02 -25.32
CA GLU A 56 16.51 0.33 -26.39
C GLU A 56 15.89 1.18 -27.52
N THR A 57 14.60 0.98 -27.80
CA THR A 57 13.92 1.63 -28.94
C THR A 57 12.79 2.56 -28.51
N PHE A 58 12.06 2.23 -27.43
CA PHE A 58 10.88 2.99 -27.02
C PHE A 58 11.21 4.45 -26.67
N GLY A 59 12.36 4.70 -26.04
CA GLY A 59 12.83 6.05 -25.73
C GLY A 59 13.09 6.92 -26.96
N LEU A 60 13.26 6.30 -28.13
CA LEU A 60 13.51 6.96 -29.41
C LEU A 60 12.23 7.24 -30.22
N THR A 61 11.07 6.78 -29.75
CA THR A 61 9.78 7.00 -30.43
C THR A 61 9.43 8.49 -30.47
N PRO A 62 8.74 8.97 -31.52
CA PRO A 62 8.16 10.31 -31.53
C PRO A 62 7.09 10.48 -30.44
N PRO A 63 6.86 11.70 -29.93
CA PRO A 63 5.77 11.98 -29.01
C PRO A 63 4.39 11.51 -29.50
N GLU A 64 4.14 11.59 -30.81
CA GLU A 64 2.87 11.22 -31.44
C GLU A 64 2.55 9.73 -31.24
N GLU A 65 3.52 8.85 -31.46
CA GLU A 65 3.37 7.40 -31.25
C GLU A 65 3.09 7.08 -29.77
N ARG A 66 3.77 7.76 -28.84
CA ARG A 66 3.50 7.59 -27.41
C ARG A 66 2.11 8.06 -27.01
N ILE A 67 1.63 9.15 -27.62
CA ILE A 67 0.26 9.65 -27.41
C ILE A 67 -0.76 8.61 -27.90
N GLU A 68 -0.55 8.01 -29.07
CA GLU A 68 -1.42 6.95 -29.59
C GLU A 68 -1.51 5.75 -28.65
N LEU A 69 -0.37 5.30 -28.10
CA LEU A 69 -0.35 4.21 -27.12
C LEU A 69 -1.09 4.57 -25.83
N LEU A 70 -0.85 5.76 -25.27
CA LEU A 70 -1.55 6.22 -24.07
C LEU A 70 -3.05 6.38 -24.30
N GLN A 71 -3.46 6.83 -25.50
CA GLN A 71 -4.85 6.94 -25.88
C GLN A 71 -5.50 5.56 -25.99
N ALA A 72 -4.82 4.58 -26.60
CA ALA A 72 -5.31 3.21 -26.68
C ALA A 72 -5.49 2.58 -25.28
N ILE A 73 -4.57 2.85 -24.35
CA ILE A 73 -4.72 2.45 -22.95
C ILE A 73 -5.96 3.12 -22.34
N LEU A 74 -6.11 4.44 -22.49
CA LEU A 74 -7.25 5.17 -21.96
C LEU A 74 -8.58 4.65 -22.50
N ASP A 75 -8.65 4.36 -23.79
CA ASP A 75 -9.85 3.80 -24.43
C ASP A 75 -10.18 2.41 -23.86
N ALA A 76 -9.17 1.55 -23.69
CA ALA A 76 -9.35 0.24 -23.05
C ALA A 76 -9.83 0.36 -21.59
N PHE A 77 -9.33 1.32 -20.83
CA PHE A 77 -9.81 1.61 -19.48
C PHE A 77 -11.29 2.01 -19.48
N HIS A 78 -11.71 2.89 -20.40
CA HIS A 78 -13.10 3.31 -20.51
C HIS A 78 -14.03 2.19 -21.00
N GLU A 79 -13.57 1.32 -21.89
CA GLU A 79 -14.34 0.16 -22.35
C GLU A 79 -14.60 -0.84 -21.21
N ARG A 80 -13.68 -0.91 -20.24
CA ARG A 80 -13.72 -1.83 -19.09
C ARG A 80 -14.11 -1.15 -17.78
N GLU A 81 -14.77 0.02 -17.87
CA GLU A 81 -15.09 0.85 -16.71
C GLU A 81 -15.88 0.09 -15.64
N GLU A 82 -16.93 -0.64 -16.05
CA GLU A 82 -17.75 -1.43 -15.12
C GLU A 82 -16.96 -2.56 -14.47
N ASP A 83 -16.19 -3.32 -15.24
CA ASP A 83 -15.40 -4.44 -14.73
C ASP A 83 -14.34 -3.97 -13.72
N ILE A 84 -13.72 -2.81 -13.97
CA ILE A 84 -12.73 -2.22 -13.06
C ILE A 84 -13.42 -1.77 -11.77
N VAL A 85 -14.58 -1.12 -11.87
CA VAL A 85 -15.32 -0.69 -10.67
C VAL A 85 -15.82 -1.89 -9.86
N GLU A 86 -16.29 -2.95 -10.50
CA GLU A 86 -16.67 -4.19 -9.81
C GLU A 86 -15.49 -4.80 -9.06
N ALA A 87 -14.32 -4.89 -9.69
CA ALA A 87 -13.09 -5.36 -9.05
C ALA A 87 -12.68 -4.47 -7.86
N MET A 88 -12.67 -3.14 -8.04
CA MET A 88 -12.35 -2.20 -6.96
C MET A 88 -13.33 -2.32 -5.79
N VAL A 89 -14.62 -2.52 -6.07
CA VAL A 89 -15.67 -2.72 -5.04
C VAL A 89 -15.40 -4.00 -4.25
N ALA A 90 -15.12 -5.11 -4.94
CA ALA A 90 -14.82 -6.38 -4.29
C ALA A 90 -13.54 -6.31 -3.42
N GLU A 91 -12.46 -5.72 -3.95
CA GLU A 91 -11.18 -5.59 -3.22
C GLU A 91 -11.27 -4.67 -2.00
N THR A 92 -12.17 -3.69 -2.03
CA THR A 92 -12.35 -2.73 -0.92
C THR A 92 -13.51 -3.07 0.01
N GLY A 93 -14.31 -4.10 -0.31
CA GLY A 93 -15.57 -4.38 0.39
C GLY A 93 -16.59 -3.25 0.26
N GLY A 94 -16.50 -2.46 -0.82
CA GLY A 94 -17.33 -1.30 -1.07
C GLY A 94 -18.78 -1.65 -1.42
N THR A 95 -19.61 -0.62 -1.59
CA THR A 95 -21.04 -0.80 -1.95
C THR A 95 -21.39 -0.19 -3.30
N GLY A 96 -20.43 -0.20 -4.22
CA GLY A 96 -20.58 0.38 -5.56
C GLY A 96 -20.10 1.84 -5.67
N ARG A 97 -20.56 2.50 -6.73
CA ARG A 97 -20.27 3.92 -6.98
C ARG A 97 -21.07 4.84 -6.04
N PRO A 98 -20.56 6.06 -5.75
CA PRO A 98 -21.34 7.08 -5.04
C PRO A 98 -22.66 7.43 -5.77
N GLU A 99 -23.68 7.81 -5.01
CA GLU A 99 -24.97 8.21 -5.56
C GLU A 99 -24.82 9.41 -6.52
N GLY A 100 -25.50 9.32 -7.66
CA GLY A 100 -25.45 10.37 -8.70
C GLY A 100 -24.21 10.31 -9.60
N ILE A 101 -23.27 9.38 -9.38
CA ILE A 101 -22.11 9.15 -10.24
C ILE A 101 -22.33 7.89 -11.07
N SER A 102 -22.62 8.06 -12.36
CA SER A 102 -22.84 6.96 -13.30
C SER A 102 -21.64 6.61 -14.18
N ARG A 103 -20.56 7.40 -14.10
CA ARG A 103 -19.32 7.17 -14.86
C ARG A 103 -18.06 7.46 -14.05
N GLY A 104 -16.97 6.85 -14.46
CA GLY A 104 -15.64 6.95 -13.86
C GLY A 104 -15.35 5.85 -12.83
N PHE A 105 -14.07 5.75 -12.47
CA PHE A 105 -13.49 4.72 -11.61
C PHE A 105 -13.59 5.11 -10.12
N PHE A 106 -14.81 5.17 -9.60
CA PHE A 106 -15.09 5.61 -8.23
C PHE A 106 -15.67 4.48 -7.40
N VAL A 107 -15.23 4.39 -6.14
CA VAL A 107 -15.85 3.53 -5.13
C VAL A 107 -16.30 4.39 -3.96
N LYS A 108 -17.48 4.07 -3.41
CA LYS A 108 -18.04 4.76 -2.26
C LYS A 108 -17.17 4.54 -1.01
N PRO A 109 -16.85 5.60 -0.24
CA PRO A 109 -16.21 5.43 1.05
C PRO A 109 -17.03 4.50 1.95
N THR A 110 -16.35 3.52 2.55
CA THR A 110 -17.02 2.44 3.29
C THR A 110 -16.44 2.34 4.71
N VAL A 111 -17.33 2.28 5.69
CA VAL A 111 -16.97 2.21 7.12
C VAL A 111 -17.48 0.91 7.69
N PHE A 112 -16.56 0.08 8.19
CA PHE A 112 -16.86 -1.15 8.90
C PHE A 112 -16.92 -0.86 10.40
N GLY A 113 -18.11 -0.98 10.98
CA GLY A 113 -18.31 -0.89 12.42
C GLY A 113 -18.18 -2.25 13.10
N ALA A 114 -17.97 -2.23 14.42
CA ALA A 114 -17.89 -3.43 15.27
C ALA A 114 -16.83 -4.45 14.81
N VAL A 115 -15.71 -3.94 14.28
CA VAL A 115 -14.59 -4.77 13.86
C VAL A 115 -13.86 -5.29 15.08
N SER A 116 -13.45 -6.56 15.06
CA SER A 116 -12.52 -7.13 16.04
C SER A 116 -11.13 -7.32 15.42
N ASN A 117 -10.10 -7.36 16.26
CA ASN A 117 -8.72 -7.33 15.80
C ASN A 117 -8.28 -8.62 15.07
N ASP A 118 -9.08 -9.67 15.08
CA ASP A 118 -8.87 -10.95 14.38
C ASP A 118 -9.52 -11.02 13.00
N MET A 119 -10.39 -10.06 12.64
CA MET A 119 -11.03 -9.99 11.32
C MET A 119 -10.05 -9.56 10.22
N THR A 120 -10.25 -10.06 9.00
CA THR A 120 -9.38 -9.76 7.85
C THR A 120 -9.22 -8.25 7.59
N ILE A 121 -10.33 -7.49 7.65
CA ILE A 121 -10.37 -6.02 7.50
C ILE A 121 -9.54 -5.24 8.55
N ALA A 122 -9.19 -5.87 9.68
CA ALA A 122 -8.31 -5.29 10.70
C ALA A 122 -6.82 -5.66 10.51
N ARG A 123 -6.56 -6.76 9.78
CA ARG A 123 -5.23 -7.36 9.65
C ARG A 123 -4.51 -6.99 8.36
N GLN A 124 -5.26 -6.81 7.28
CA GLN A 124 -4.73 -6.58 5.95
C GLN A 124 -4.84 -5.12 5.55
N GLU A 125 -3.91 -4.67 4.70
CA GLU A 125 -3.97 -3.35 4.12
C GLU A 125 -4.91 -3.35 2.92
N ILE A 126 -5.90 -2.45 2.95
CA ILE A 126 -6.84 -2.26 1.84
C ILE A 126 -6.60 -0.89 1.24
N PHE A 127 -6.15 -0.89 -0.01
CA PHE A 127 -5.85 0.33 -0.75
C PHE A 127 -7.13 0.95 -1.33
N GLY A 128 -7.89 1.64 -0.49
CA GLY A 128 -9.13 2.29 -0.89
C GLY A 128 -9.73 3.19 0.20
N PRO A 129 -10.88 3.82 -0.07
CA PRO A 129 -11.55 4.71 0.88
C PRO A 129 -12.29 3.91 1.97
N VAL A 130 -11.57 3.06 2.72
CA VAL A 130 -12.13 2.11 3.68
C VAL A 130 -11.65 2.46 5.09
N LEU A 131 -12.55 2.40 6.07
CA LEU A 131 -12.24 2.62 7.48
C LEU A 131 -12.81 1.50 8.36
N SER A 132 -11.95 0.87 9.16
CA SER A 132 -12.32 -0.10 10.19
C SER A 132 -12.42 0.57 11.56
N ILE A 133 -13.54 0.39 12.26
CA ILE A 133 -13.74 0.92 13.62
C ILE A 133 -13.76 -0.24 14.61
N LEU A 134 -12.70 -0.30 15.42
CA LEU A 134 -12.53 -1.27 16.50
C LEU A 134 -12.79 -0.58 17.85
N PRO A 135 -13.76 -1.04 18.65
CA PRO A 135 -13.97 -0.50 20.00
C PRO A 135 -12.88 -0.97 20.96
N TYR A 136 -12.64 -0.19 22.00
CA TYR A 136 -11.76 -0.54 23.11
C TYR A 136 -12.31 0.06 24.42
N SER A 137 -11.92 -0.50 25.55
CA SER A 137 -12.42 -0.14 26.89
C SER A 137 -11.34 0.53 27.76
N SER A 138 -10.05 0.43 27.39
CA SER A 138 -8.96 1.13 28.09
C SER A 138 -7.80 1.51 27.15
N ASP A 139 -6.92 2.39 27.63
CA ASP A 139 -5.70 2.79 26.90
C ASP A 139 -4.79 1.58 26.64
N GLU A 140 -4.67 0.69 27.63
CA GLU A 140 -3.87 -0.52 27.54
C GLU A 140 -4.40 -1.46 26.46
N GLU A 141 -5.73 -1.65 26.39
CA GLU A 141 -6.37 -2.44 25.35
C GLU A 141 -6.16 -1.82 23.96
N ALA A 142 -6.34 -0.50 23.82
CA ALA A 142 -6.10 0.21 22.56
C ALA A 142 -4.65 0.05 22.07
N ILE A 143 -3.68 0.11 22.99
CA ILE A 143 -2.26 -0.11 22.68
C ILE A 143 -2.01 -1.55 22.23
N VAL A 144 -2.63 -2.54 22.88
CA VAL A 144 -2.52 -3.95 22.48
C VAL A 144 -3.08 -4.14 21.06
N ILE A 145 -4.29 -3.65 20.79
CA ILE A 145 -4.93 -3.72 19.47
C ILE A 145 -4.01 -3.10 18.40
N ALA A 146 -3.56 -1.86 18.61
CA ALA A 146 -2.74 -1.14 17.64
C ALA A 146 -1.38 -1.82 17.40
N ASN A 147 -0.75 -2.34 18.45
CA ASN A 147 0.57 -2.96 18.35
C ASN A 147 0.55 -4.35 17.73
N ASP A 148 -0.58 -5.04 17.78
CA ASP A 148 -0.75 -6.40 17.27
C ASP A 148 -0.79 -6.45 15.74
N SER A 149 -0.86 -5.32 15.03
CA SER A 149 -0.70 -5.28 13.58
C SER A 149 0.68 -5.78 13.11
N SER A 150 0.74 -6.50 11.99
CA SER A 150 2.00 -6.85 11.30
C SER A 150 2.71 -5.62 10.72
N TYR A 151 1.96 -4.53 10.55
CA TYR A 151 2.42 -3.26 10.00
C TYR A 151 2.69 -2.24 11.11
N GLY A 152 3.41 -1.18 10.75
CA GLY A 152 3.85 -0.16 11.70
C GLY A 152 4.29 1.13 11.03
N LEU A 153 3.54 1.62 10.03
CA LEU A 153 3.88 2.87 9.34
C LEU A 153 3.64 4.09 10.24
N ALA A 154 2.37 4.38 10.52
CA ALA A 154 1.96 5.56 11.27
C ALA A 154 0.79 5.25 12.21
N ALA A 155 0.69 6.03 13.29
CA ALA A 155 -0.49 6.09 14.15
C ALA A 155 -0.95 7.54 14.32
N TYR A 156 -2.26 7.71 14.49
CA TYR A 156 -2.89 9.00 14.70
C TYR A 156 -3.69 8.96 16.00
N ILE A 157 -3.37 9.85 16.94
CA ILE A 157 -4.02 9.92 18.26
C ILE A 157 -4.76 11.24 18.38
N GLN A 158 -6.07 11.16 18.63
CA GLN A 158 -6.90 12.32 18.89
C GLN A 158 -7.37 12.32 20.34
N SER A 159 -7.02 13.37 21.09
CA SER A 159 -7.32 13.47 22.52
C SER A 159 -7.29 14.92 22.98
N THR A 160 -8.24 15.30 23.85
CA THR A 160 -8.21 16.58 24.57
C THR A 160 -7.21 16.55 25.74
N ASP A 161 -6.83 15.36 26.22
CA ASP A 161 -5.75 15.17 27.19
C ASP A 161 -4.45 14.83 26.45
N THR A 162 -3.57 15.83 26.37
CA THR A 162 -2.26 15.72 25.72
C THR A 162 -1.31 14.79 26.46
N GLU A 163 -1.38 14.70 27.79
CA GLU A 163 -0.49 13.83 28.57
C GLU A 163 -0.88 12.36 28.41
N ARG A 164 -2.18 12.06 28.37
CA ARG A 164 -2.68 10.75 27.95
C ARG A 164 -2.22 10.40 26.54
N ALA A 165 -2.39 11.30 25.58
CA ALA A 165 -1.96 11.07 24.19
C ALA A 165 -0.47 10.75 24.09
N ARG A 166 0.38 11.51 24.80
CA ARG A 166 1.83 11.26 24.87
C ARG A 166 2.18 9.93 25.51
N ARG A 167 1.44 9.51 26.55
CA ARG A 167 1.63 8.20 27.21
C ARG A 167 1.30 7.03 26.28
N VAL A 168 0.21 7.16 25.51
CA VAL A 168 -0.18 6.17 24.49
C VAL A 168 0.85 6.16 23.37
N ALA A 169 1.20 7.32 22.81
CA ALA A 169 2.14 7.47 21.70
C ALA A 169 3.48 6.73 21.94
N LYS A 170 4.05 6.87 23.14
CA LYS A 170 5.33 6.23 23.51
C LYS A 170 5.30 4.71 23.50
N GLN A 171 4.11 4.10 23.58
CA GLN A 171 3.94 2.65 23.66
C GLN A 171 3.56 2.02 22.31
N LEU A 172 3.28 2.84 21.29
CA LEU A 172 2.95 2.35 19.96
C LEU A 172 4.22 1.95 19.19
N LYS A 173 4.17 0.79 18.54
CA LYS A 173 5.24 0.19 17.73
C LYS A 173 5.05 0.56 16.26
N VAL A 174 5.16 1.85 15.98
CA VAL A 174 5.02 2.45 14.65
C VAL A 174 6.20 3.39 14.38
N GLY A 175 6.47 3.68 13.11
CA GLY A 175 7.53 4.61 12.74
C GLY A 175 7.18 6.07 13.01
N MET A 176 5.90 6.43 12.93
CA MET A 176 5.42 7.81 13.15
C MET A 176 4.18 7.85 14.03
N VAL A 177 4.09 8.86 14.90
CA VAL A 177 2.87 9.16 15.66
C VAL A 177 2.48 10.62 15.49
N HIS A 178 1.24 10.85 15.04
CA HIS A 178 0.65 12.17 14.89
C HIS A 178 -0.38 12.40 15.98
N ILE A 179 -0.22 13.43 16.81
CA ILE A 179 -1.16 13.79 17.87
C ILE A 179 -1.93 15.04 17.47
N ASN A 180 -3.26 15.00 17.46
CA ASN A 180 -4.12 16.16 17.21
C ASN A 180 -3.91 16.84 15.84
N HIS A 181 -3.65 16.05 14.80
CA HIS A 181 -3.51 16.48 13.40
C HIS A 181 -2.52 17.65 13.20
N PRO A 182 -1.22 17.45 13.49
CA PRO A 182 -0.23 18.48 13.23
C PRO A 182 -0.08 18.69 11.71
N PRO A 183 0.42 19.86 11.26
CA PRO A 183 0.85 20.01 9.88
C PRO A 183 1.96 19.01 9.54
N ALA A 184 2.14 18.74 8.24
CA ALA A 184 3.25 17.93 7.78
C ALA A 184 4.59 18.59 8.16
N ASP A 185 5.48 17.82 8.79
CA ASP A 185 6.82 18.25 9.18
C ASP A 185 7.86 17.47 8.37
N ARG A 186 8.50 18.15 7.40
CA ARG A 186 9.55 17.56 6.56
C ARG A 186 10.89 17.40 7.29
N GLY A 187 11.02 17.93 8.51
CA GLY A 187 12.16 17.69 9.39
C GLY A 187 12.01 16.39 10.19
N ALA A 188 10.78 15.93 10.42
CA ALA A 188 10.52 14.65 11.05
C ALA A 188 10.72 13.50 10.05
N PRO A 189 11.33 12.37 10.47
CA PRO A 189 11.54 11.24 9.59
C PRO A 189 10.20 10.55 9.24
N PHE A 190 9.97 10.34 7.96
CA PHE A 190 8.90 9.51 7.42
C PHE A 190 9.36 8.06 7.27
N GLY A 191 8.49 7.10 7.54
CA GLY A 191 8.79 5.67 7.34
C GLY A 191 8.28 4.82 8.48
N GLY A 192 8.23 3.51 8.27
CA GLY A 192 7.62 2.55 9.20
C GLY A 192 8.59 1.75 10.05
N VAL A 193 8.05 0.71 10.65
CA VAL A 193 8.75 -0.43 11.25
C VAL A 193 7.98 -1.71 10.88
N LYS A 194 8.52 -2.90 11.23
CA LYS A 194 7.92 -4.20 10.90
C LYS A 194 7.80 -4.39 9.37
N GLN A 195 6.68 -4.89 8.87
CA GLN A 195 6.45 -5.05 7.43
C GLN A 195 6.27 -3.70 6.69
N SER A 196 6.13 -2.58 7.40
CA SER A 196 6.10 -1.24 6.79
C SER A 196 7.48 -0.66 6.46
N GLY A 197 8.55 -1.47 6.54
CA GLY A 197 9.92 -1.09 6.20
C GLY A 197 10.79 -0.71 7.40
N ASN A 198 12.08 -0.48 7.14
CA ASN A 198 13.10 -0.18 8.16
C ASN A 198 13.85 1.16 7.93
N GLY A 199 13.74 1.75 6.74
CA GLY A 199 14.40 3.01 6.40
C GLY A 199 13.58 4.25 6.77
N ARG A 200 14.25 5.41 6.76
CA ARG A 200 13.61 6.72 6.88
C ARG A 200 13.70 7.51 5.59
N GLU A 201 12.69 8.30 5.35
CA GLU A 201 12.67 9.40 4.38
C GLU A 201 12.54 10.71 5.15
N TRP A 202 12.88 11.82 4.49
CA TRP A 202 12.82 13.17 5.06
C TRP A 202 13.76 13.40 6.26
N GLY A 203 13.92 14.68 6.62
CA GLY A 203 14.86 15.10 7.66
C GLY A 203 16.32 14.67 7.41
N GLU A 204 17.13 14.79 8.46
CA GLU A 204 18.52 14.35 8.44
C GLU A 204 18.66 12.82 8.41
N TRP A 205 17.65 12.10 8.94
CA TRP A 205 17.67 10.64 8.98
C TRP A 205 17.46 10.03 7.62
N GLY A 206 16.55 10.59 6.81
CA GLY A 206 16.37 10.14 5.45
C GLY A 206 17.61 10.36 4.59
N LEU A 207 18.33 11.47 4.77
CA LEU A 207 19.62 11.67 4.11
C LEU A 207 20.64 10.62 4.53
N SER A 208 20.67 10.29 5.82
CA SER A 208 21.65 9.36 6.40
C SER A 208 21.57 7.95 5.81
N GLU A 209 20.39 7.51 5.34
CA GLU A 209 20.18 6.23 4.65
C GLU A 209 20.91 6.12 3.29
N TYR A 210 21.29 7.27 2.69
CA TYR A 210 21.99 7.33 1.41
C TYR A 210 23.49 7.64 1.55
N LEU A 211 24.03 7.67 2.77
CA LEU A 211 25.44 7.96 3.04
C LEU A 211 26.24 6.70 3.38
N GLU A 212 27.53 6.70 3.03
CA GLU A 212 28.49 5.68 3.46
C GLU A 212 29.36 6.19 4.62
N LEU A 213 29.35 5.50 5.76
CA LEU A 213 30.11 5.90 6.94
C LEU A 213 31.59 5.46 6.83
N LYS A 214 32.52 6.42 6.99
CA LYS A 214 33.96 6.16 7.06
C LYS A 214 34.53 6.55 8.43
N ALA A 215 35.03 5.58 9.17
CA ALA A 215 35.77 5.82 10.41
C ALA A 215 37.26 6.06 10.12
N VAL A 216 37.86 7.03 10.82
CA VAL A 216 39.32 7.26 10.84
C VAL A 216 39.77 7.28 12.29
N VAL A 217 40.62 6.33 12.67
CA VAL A 217 41.10 6.14 14.05
C VAL A 217 42.60 6.40 14.11
N GLY A 218 43.09 7.04 15.17
CA GLY A 218 44.53 7.34 15.36
C GLY A 218 45.00 8.65 14.72
N TRP A 219 44.10 9.60 14.47
CA TRP A 219 44.42 10.92 13.89
C TRP A 219 45.07 11.90 14.89
N GLY A 220 45.06 11.56 16.19
CA GLY A 220 45.76 12.32 17.22
C GLY A 220 47.22 11.88 17.36
N GLN A 221 48.08 12.78 17.84
CA GLN A 221 49.39 12.39 18.37
C GLN A 221 49.19 11.56 19.66
N PRO A 222 50.08 10.59 19.94
CA PRO A 222 49.95 9.67 21.08
C PRO A 222 49.81 10.36 22.44
#